data_AF-A0A934NF97-F1
#
_entry.id   AF-A0A934NF97-F1
#
_cell.length_a   1.000
_cell.length_b   1.000
_cell.length_c   1.000
_cell.angle_alpha   90.00
_cell.angle_beta   90.00
_cell.angle_gamma   90.00
#
_symmetry.space_group_name_H-M   'P 1'
#
loop_
_entity.id
_entity.type
_entity.pdbx_description
1 polymer ?
#
loop_
_entity_poly.entity_id
_entity_poly.type
_entity_poly.pdbx_seq_one_letter_code
_entity_poly.pdbx_strand_id
1 'polypeptide(L)'
;MVDLALHHTPSFSPNNTATAGKPSIEQTLAAWESWSVLHTSYDGAFPEQVRRSSLVLQGLTFGPSGAIVAGATTSLPETMGGELNFDYRCAWLRDLS
;
A
#
# COMPACT_ATOMS: atom_id res chain seq x y z
N MET A 1 -10.70 3.80 -5.56
CA MET A 1 -10.15 3.01 -4.44
C MET A 1 -9.51 1.77 -5.06
N VAL A 2 -8.21 1.57 -4.88
CA VAL A 2 -7.49 0.42 -5.46
C VAL A 2 -7.73 -0.78 -4.54
N ASP A 3 -8.25 -1.87 -5.10
CA ASP A 3 -8.43 -3.12 -4.36
C ASP A 3 -7.15 -3.95 -4.45
N LEU A 4 -6.43 -4.09 -3.33
CA LEU A 4 -5.17 -4.84 -3.24
C LEU A 4 -5.45 -6.19 -2.59
N ALA A 5 -5.43 -7.26 -3.39
CA ALA A 5 -5.56 -8.62 -2.90
C ALA A 5 -4.29 -9.43 -3.22
N LEU A 6 -3.59 -9.89 -2.17
CA LEU A 6 -2.43 -10.78 -2.31
C LEU A 6 -2.91 -12.25 -2.32
N HIS A 7 -2.49 -13.01 -3.33
CA HIS A 7 -2.83 -14.42 -3.43
C HIS A 7 -1.63 -15.25 -3.89
N HIS A 8 -1.57 -16.50 -3.42
CA HIS A 8 -0.54 -17.46 -3.78
C HIS A 8 -1.19 -18.70 -4.40
N THR A 9 -0.77 -19.04 -5.61
CA THR A 9 -1.08 -20.33 -6.26
C THR A 9 0.19 -20.86 -6.94
N PRO A 10 0.51 -22.16 -6.81
CA PRO A 10 1.63 -22.76 -7.53
C PRO A 10 1.48 -22.61 -9.04
N SER A 11 2.52 -22.11 -9.71
CA SER A 11 2.52 -21.78 -11.14
C SER A 11 2.22 -22.97 -12.07
N PHE A 12 2.41 -24.20 -11.58
CA PHE A 12 2.22 -25.44 -12.33
C PHE A 12 0.86 -26.13 -12.11
N SER A 13 -0.05 -25.52 -11.35
CA SER A 13 -1.37 -26.11 -11.13
C SER A 13 -2.21 -26.07 -12.42
N PRO A 14 -2.76 -27.21 -12.88
CA PRO A 14 -3.53 -27.29 -14.13
C PRO A 14 -4.83 -26.47 -14.11
N ASN A 15 -5.33 -26.11 -12.93
CA ASN A 15 -6.46 -25.20 -12.73
C ASN A 15 -5.98 -23.88 -12.11
N ASN A 16 -5.12 -23.15 -12.82
CA ASN A 16 -4.73 -21.79 -12.40
C ASN A 16 -5.87 -20.80 -12.69
N THR A 17 -6.95 -20.89 -11.91
CA THR A 17 -8.05 -19.90 -11.88
C THR A 17 -7.71 -18.70 -10.99
N ALA A 18 -6.45 -18.56 -10.57
CA ALA A 18 -6.02 -17.58 -9.59
C ALA A 18 -6.25 -16.13 -10.06
N THR A 19 -6.60 -15.86 -11.31
CA THR A 19 -6.92 -14.52 -11.83
C THR A 19 -8.41 -14.27 -12.07
N ALA A 20 -9.28 -15.29 -11.94
CA ALA A 20 -10.71 -15.14 -12.16
C ALA A 20 -11.31 -14.16 -11.12
N GLY A 21 -11.87 -13.04 -11.60
CA GLY A 21 -12.45 -11.98 -10.76
C GLY A 21 -11.44 -10.96 -10.21
N LYS A 22 -10.15 -11.03 -10.59
CA LYS A 22 -9.14 -10.06 -10.17
C LYS A 22 -8.93 -8.95 -11.21
N PRO A 23 -8.60 -7.73 -10.77
CA PRO A 23 -8.21 -6.68 -11.69
C PRO A 23 -6.98 -7.11 -12.50
N SER A 24 -7.01 -6.86 -13.81
CA SER A 24 -5.85 -7.06 -14.67
C SER A 24 -4.71 -6.11 -14.27
N ILE A 25 -3.50 -6.35 -14.80
CA ILE A 25 -2.39 -5.43 -14.59
C ILE A 25 -2.73 -4.04 -15.16
N GLU A 26 -3.41 -3.97 -16.31
CA GLU A 26 -3.84 -2.72 -16.93
C GLU A 26 -4.87 -1.99 -16.05
N GLN A 27 -5.81 -2.72 -15.45
CA GLN A 27 -6.79 -2.13 -14.53
C GLN A 27 -6.11 -1.61 -13.25
N THR A 28 -5.11 -2.35 -12.74
CA THR A 28 -4.31 -1.94 -11.59
C THR A 28 -3.51 -0.67 -11.91
N LEU A 29 -2.84 -0.64 -13.07
CA LEU A 29 -2.08 0.52 -13.54
C LEU A 29 -2.99 1.74 -13.71
N ALA A 30 -4.11 1.60 -14.40
CA ALA A 30 -5.07 2.70 -14.60
C ALA A 30 -5.58 3.26 -13.27
N ALA A 31 -5.84 2.40 -12.28
CA ALA A 31 -6.28 2.85 -10.96
C ALA A 31 -5.20 3.68 -10.24
N TRP A 32 -3.93 3.23 -10.26
CA TRP A 32 -2.82 3.98 -9.66
C TRP A 32 -2.47 5.26 -10.41
N GLU A 33 -2.54 5.26 -11.75
CA GLU A 33 -2.35 6.44 -12.58
C GLU A 33 -3.42 7.50 -12.30
N SER A 34 -4.69 7.08 -12.20
CA SER A 34 -5.80 7.98 -11.87
C SER A 34 -5.59 8.69 -10.52
N TRP A 35 -5.04 7.97 -9.53
CA TRP A 35 -4.69 8.54 -8.23
C TRP A 35 -3.50 9.50 -8.32
N SER A 36 -2.45 9.14 -9.08
CA SER A 36 -1.27 9.98 -9.25
C SER A 36 -1.59 11.33 -9.88
N VAL A 37 -2.56 11.40 -10.80
CA VAL A 37 -2.95 12.64 -11.49
C VAL A 37 -3.55 13.66 -10.52
N LEU A 38 -4.26 13.20 -9.47
CA LEU A 38 -4.84 14.07 -8.44
C LEU A 38 -3.78 14.84 -7.63
N HIS A 39 -2.53 14.37 -7.61
CA HIS A 39 -1.46 14.90 -6.75
C HIS A 39 -0.34 15.57 -7.55
N THR A 40 -0.68 16.21 -8.68
CA THR A 40 0.27 16.88 -9.59
C THR A 40 0.45 18.37 -9.34
N SER A 41 -0.31 18.96 -8.42
CA SER A 41 -0.32 20.39 -8.13
C SER A 41 0.86 20.88 -7.29
N TYR A 42 1.72 19.98 -6.78
CA TYR A 42 2.91 20.36 -6.01
C TYR A 42 4.01 20.91 -6.93
N ASP A 43 4.43 22.14 -6.67
CA ASP A 43 5.43 22.91 -7.45
C ASP A 43 6.71 23.22 -6.67
N GLY A 44 6.90 22.61 -5.50
CA GLY A 44 8.08 22.79 -4.66
C GLY A 44 9.32 22.04 -5.17
N ALA A 45 10.39 22.06 -4.35
CA ALA A 45 11.71 21.57 -4.75
C ALA A 45 11.82 20.05 -5.00
N PHE A 46 10.86 19.24 -4.53
CA PHE A 46 10.94 17.77 -4.53
C PHE A 46 9.71 17.07 -5.13
N PRO A 47 9.30 17.40 -6.38
CA PRO A 47 8.03 16.94 -6.94
C PRO A 47 7.98 15.42 -7.12
N GLU A 48 9.09 14.79 -7.50
CA GLU A 48 9.13 13.33 -7.67
C GLU A 48 9.00 12.59 -6.33
N GLN A 49 9.67 13.05 -5.29
CA GLN A 49 9.62 12.47 -3.96
C GLN A 49 8.23 12.61 -3.36
N VAL A 50 7.58 13.77 -3.54
CA VAL A 50 6.20 13.99 -3.10
C VAL A 50 5.25 13.06 -3.84
N ARG A 51 5.37 12.96 -5.17
CA ARG A 51 4.54 12.04 -5.98
C ARG A 51 4.73 10.58 -5.57
N ARG A 52 5.97 10.16 -5.28
CA ARG A 52 6.25 8.80 -4.84
C ARG A 52 5.68 8.53 -3.45
N SER A 53 5.81 9.49 -2.53
CA SER A 53 5.32 9.35 -1.16
C SER A 53 3.79 9.30 -1.10
N SER A 54 3.08 10.06 -1.95
CA SER A 54 1.61 10.01 -2.02
C SER A 54 1.09 8.63 -2.47
N LEU A 55 1.82 7.94 -3.35
CA LEU A 55 1.51 6.56 -3.73
C LEU A 55 1.70 5.60 -2.56
N VAL A 56 2.76 5.78 -1.76
CA VAL A 56 3.03 4.96 -0.57
C VAL A 56 1.90 5.15 0.45
N LEU A 57 1.54 6.40 0.78
CA LEU A 57 0.47 6.70 1.73
C LEU A 57 -0.88 6.12 1.28
N GLN A 58 -1.19 6.22 -0.01
CA GLN A 58 -2.37 5.58 -0.59
C GLN A 58 -2.34 4.05 -0.44
N GLY A 59 -1.18 3.43 -0.61
CA GLY A 59 -1.00 1.98 -0.42
C GLY A 59 -1.11 1.54 1.05
N LEU A 60 -0.81 2.42 2.00
CA LEU A 60 -0.96 2.15 3.44
C LEU A 60 -2.38 2.42 3.97
N THR A 61 -3.28 2.92 3.11
CA THR A 61 -4.65 3.29 3.51
C THR A 61 -5.61 2.11 3.35
N PHE A 62 -6.25 1.71 4.46
CA PHE A 62 -7.33 0.74 4.46
C PHE A 62 -8.62 1.36 3.94
N GLY A 63 -8.94 1.07 2.68
CA GLY A 63 -10.05 1.68 1.93
C GLY A 63 -11.39 1.82 2.67
N PRO A 64 -11.91 0.79 3.37
CA PRO A 64 -13.22 0.87 4.02
C PRO A 64 -13.34 1.92 5.13
N SER A 65 -12.25 2.19 5.87
CA SER A 65 -12.28 3.11 7.03
C SER A 65 -11.42 4.36 6.85
N GLY A 66 -10.51 4.36 5.87
CA GLY A 66 -9.48 5.38 5.73
C GLY A 66 -8.33 5.25 6.75
N ALA A 67 -8.35 4.24 7.63
CA ALA A 67 -7.25 4.01 8.57
C ALA A 67 -5.93 3.80 7.82
N ILE A 68 -4.88 4.48 8.25
CA ILE A 68 -3.54 4.39 7.68
C ILE A 68 -2.68 3.55 8.63
N VAL A 69 -2.07 2.48 8.12
CA VAL A 69 -1.14 1.66 8.91
C VAL A 69 0.22 2.34 8.98
N ALA A 70 0.94 2.16 10.09
CA ALA A 70 2.26 2.78 10.29
C ALA A 70 3.29 2.33 9.24
N GLY A 71 3.18 1.10 8.73
CA GLY A 71 4.02 0.59 7.66
C GLY A 71 3.63 -0.80 7.19
N ALA A 72 3.93 -1.10 5.92
CA ALA A 72 3.73 -2.43 5.32
C ALA A 72 4.89 -3.40 5.64
N THR A 73 5.42 -3.32 6.87
CA THR A 73 6.52 -4.18 7.34
C THR A 73 6.02 -5.03 8.51
N THR A 74 6.59 -6.22 8.65
CA THR A 74 6.32 -7.09 9.80
C THR A 74 7.60 -7.22 10.62
N SER A 75 7.45 -7.22 11.95
CA SER A 75 8.42 -7.83 12.87
C SER A 75 9.81 -7.19 12.97
N LEU A 76 9.97 -5.90 12.66
CA LEU A 76 11.20 -5.19 13.03
C LEU A 76 11.02 -4.56 14.41
N PRO A 77 11.82 -4.98 15.42
CA PRO A 77 11.81 -4.32 16.71
C PRO A 77 12.27 -2.89 16.54
N GLU A 78 11.70 -1.95 17.30
CA GLU A 78 12.22 -0.57 17.34
C GLU A 78 13.71 -0.56 17.73
N THR A 79 14.10 -1.50 18.60
CA THR A 79 15.48 -1.76 18.99
C THR A 79 15.71 -3.25 19.13
N MET A 80 16.75 -3.78 18.48
CA MET A 80 17.12 -5.19 18.59
C MET A 80 17.30 -5.61 20.07
N GLY A 81 16.51 -6.60 20.51
CA GLY A 81 16.53 -7.07 21.91
C GLY A 81 15.74 -6.22 22.91
N GLY A 82 15.04 -5.18 22.44
CA GLY A 82 14.15 -4.36 23.27
C GLY A 82 12.74 -4.96 23.43
N GLU A 83 11.98 -4.43 24.38
CA GLU A 83 10.60 -4.88 24.66
C GLU A 83 9.55 -4.20 23.78
N LEU A 84 9.90 -3.11 23.10
CA LEU A 84 8.99 -2.34 22.24
C LEU A 84 8.91 -2.94 20.83
N ASN A 85 8.14 -4.02 20.73
CA ASN A 85 7.87 -4.74 19.49
C ASN A 85 6.49 -4.39 18.92
N PHE A 86 6.29 -3.12 18.57
CA PHE A 86 5.02 -2.69 17.99
C PHE A 86 4.85 -3.24 16.56
N ASP A 87 3.64 -3.70 16.25
CA ASP A 87 3.30 -4.13 14.90
C ASP A 87 2.96 -2.90 14.04
N TYR A 88 3.74 -2.68 12.99
CA TYR A 88 3.59 -1.54 12.08
C TYR A 88 2.40 -1.70 11.13
N ARG A 89 1.79 -2.90 11.06
CA ARG A 89 0.61 -3.15 10.25
C ARG A 89 -0.69 -2.62 10.89
N CYS A 90 -0.60 -2.03 12.07
CA CYS A 90 -1.72 -1.39 12.75
C CYS A 90 -1.74 0.13 12.53
N ALA A 91 -2.93 0.72 12.65
CA ALA A 91 -3.11 2.17 12.65
C ALA A 91 -2.85 2.71 14.06
N TRP A 92 -1.99 3.74 14.16
CA TRP A 92 -1.66 4.42 15.40
C TRP A 92 -2.09 5.88 15.32
N LEU A 93 -2.71 6.40 16.38
CA LEU A 93 -3.23 7.77 16.44
C LEU A 93 -2.18 8.83 16.10
N ARG A 94 -0.92 8.60 16.49
CA ARG A 94 0.22 9.47 16.19
C ARG A 94 0.48 9.60 14.69
N ASP A 95 0.27 8.54 13.92
CA ASP A 95 0.67 8.48 12.52
C ASP A 95 -0.44 9.03 11.59
N LEU A 96 -1.61 9.39 12.15
CA LEU A 96 -2.78 9.93 11.44
C LEU A 96 -2.85 11.47 11.44
N SER A 97 -1.91 12.17 12.10
CA SER A 97 -1.93 13.63 12.31
C SER A 97 -1.14 14.43 11.29
#